data_AF-A0A565A4F0-F1
#
_entry.id   AF-A0A565A4F0-F1
#
_cell.length_a   1.000
_cell.length_b   1.000
_cell.length_c   1.000
_cell.angle_alpha   90.00
_cell.angle_beta   90.00
_cell.angle_gamma   90.00
#
_symmetry.space_group_name_H-M   'P 1'
#
loop_
_entity.id
_entity.type
_entity.pdbx_description
1 polymer ?
#
loop_
_entity_poly.entity_id
_entity_poly.type
_entity_poly.pdbx_seq_one_letter_code
_entity_poly.pdbx_strand_id
1 'polypeptide(L)'
;MDHEAGEDYYEYVHLFPKYKTKFDEIIEGDNPGNDLSNCQLSAKASFKEHAEYKKQCPKIGKYLTHLNKNEDVYNFVRCRFLNYLLNSEKIYNEIDSHSLSDIIEAYKKLSHLKSRCYINIENIKSNILRELQILYNLYDSFYNIKFETGSDVETSCDNARKCTQYYGENINRCRENREHKFCQNLIDFQKQYNELMKNVSICSDVTNYLPDIEKDNINPITLTSVIVLITLPLAFIFLKFTPLGSWLVKQRIMKKTIIDDINKKNLKLSQNTKYVENDLSKKKYNIQYNTT
;
A
#
# COMPACT_ATOMS: atom_id res chain seq x y z
N MET A 1 -8.09 -15.97 5.56
CA MET A 1 -7.84 -14.75 4.78
C MET A 1 -8.40 -15.03 3.41
N ASP A 2 -9.59 -14.51 3.13
CA ASP A 2 -10.31 -14.84 1.91
C ASP A 2 -9.53 -14.31 0.72
N HIS A 3 -9.03 -15.22 -0.11
CA HIS A 3 -8.29 -14.88 -1.31
C HIS A 3 -9.31 -14.35 -2.32
N GLU A 4 -9.29 -13.05 -2.62
CA GLU A 4 -10.20 -12.51 -3.62
C GLU A 4 -9.82 -13.05 -5.01
N ALA A 5 -10.83 -13.55 -5.75
CA ALA A 5 -10.66 -14.01 -7.12
C ALA A 5 -10.07 -12.90 -8.00
N GLY A 6 -8.94 -13.18 -8.65
CA GLY A 6 -8.21 -12.24 -9.51
C GLY A 6 -6.96 -11.61 -8.88
N GLU A 7 -6.74 -11.71 -7.56
CA GLU A 7 -5.53 -11.16 -6.94
C GLU A 7 -4.23 -11.88 -7.34
N ASP A 8 -4.34 -13.13 -7.78
CA ASP A 8 -3.23 -13.94 -8.29
C ASP A 8 -2.72 -13.46 -9.66
N TYR A 9 -3.42 -12.52 -10.32
CA TYR A 9 -3.00 -11.93 -11.58
C TYR A 9 -1.91 -10.88 -11.39
N TYR A 10 -1.91 -10.16 -10.26
CA TYR A 10 -0.96 -9.09 -10.00
C TYR A 10 0.49 -9.55 -10.08
N GLU A 11 0.79 -10.79 -9.70
CA GLU A 11 2.14 -11.34 -9.78
C GLU A 11 2.65 -11.49 -11.22
N TYR A 12 1.75 -11.62 -12.21
CA TYR A 12 2.10 -11.99 -13.58
C TYR A 12 1.73 -10.95 -14.63
N VAL A 13 1.03 -9.88 -14.26
CA VAL A 13 0.52 -8.87 -15.21
C VAL A 13 1.63 -8.20 -16.02
N HIS A 14 2.84 -8.08 -15.46
CA HIS A 14 4.02 -7.59 -16.19
C HIS A 14 4.40 -8.48 -17.39
N LEU A 15 3.99 -9.75 -17.42
CA LEU A 15 4.23 -10.65 -18.56
C LEU A 15 3.14 -10.58 -19.63
N PHE A 16 2.01 -9.92 -19.36
CA PHE A 16 0.86 -9.92 -20.27
C PHE A 16 1.14 -9.25 -21.61
N PRO A 17 1.88 -8.12 -21.72
CA PRO A 17 2.24 -7.55 -23.01
C PRO A 17 3.01 -8.55 -23.90
N LYS A 18 3.98 -9.26 -23.34
CA LYS A 18 4.71 -10.33 -24.04
C LYS A 18 3.78 -11.45 -24.53
N TYR A 19 2.82 -11.85 -23.71
CA TYR A 19 1.87 -12.91 -24.10
C TYR A 19 0.80 -12.43 -25.07
N LYS A 20 0.50 -11.12 -25.11
CA LYS A 20 -0.32 -10.50 -26.15
C LYS A 20 0.34 -10.64 -27.51
N THR A 21 1.61 -10.26 -27.65
CA THR A 21 2.36 -10.44 -28.91
C THR A 21 2.35 -11.89 -29.38
N LYS A 22 2.66 -12.84 -28.48
CA LYS A 22 2.62 -14.27 -28.82
C LYS A 22 1.22 -14.76 -29.18
N PHE A 23 0.18 -14.25 -28.52
CA PHE A 23 -1.20 -14.59 -28.84
C PHE A 23 -1.54 -14.13 -30.25
N ASP A 24 -1.21 -12.88 -30.60
CA ASP A 24 -1.47 -12.29 -31.92
C ASP A 24 -0.78 -13.09 -33.04
N GLU A 25 0.51 -13.40 -32.87
CA GLU A 25 1.27 -14.27 -33.80
C GLU A 25 0.58 -15.63 -34.02
N ILE A 26 0.10 -16.25 -32.93
CA ILE A 26 -0.56 -17.55 -33.00
C ILE A 26 -1.89 -17.43 -33.75
N ILE A 27 -2.72 -16.43 -33.47
CA ILE A 27 -4.04 -16.32 -34.08
C ILE A 27 -3.97 -15.91 -35.55
N GLU A 28 -2.97 -15.12 -35.95
CA GLU A 28 -2.79 -14.63 -37.32
C GLU A 28 -2.14 -15.66 -38.28
N GLY A 29 -1.40 -16.65 -37.77
CA GLY A 29 -0.69 -17.61 -38.64
C GLY A 29 -1.58 -18.43 -39.62
N ASP A 30 -0.98 -18.95 -40.68
CA ASP A 30 -1.63 -19.48 -41.89
C ASP A 30 -2.58 -20.67 -41.71
N ASN A 31 -2.60 -21.32 -40.55
CA ASN A 31 -3.46 -22.46 -40.31
C ASN A 31 -4.78 -21.98 -39.69
N PRO A 32 -5.88 -21.85 -40.45
CA PRO A 32 -7.18 -21.52 -39.87
C PRO A 32 -7.58 -22.71 -39.02
N GLY A 33 -7.34 -22.63 -37.71
CA GLY A 33 -7.94 -23.58 -36.78
C GLY A 33 -9.46 -23.47 -36.96
N ASN A 34 -10.05 -24.39 -37.72
CA ASN A 34 -11.49 -24.40 -37.94
C ASN A 34 -12.16 -24.97 -36.68
N ASP A 35 -12.24 -24.12 -35.66
CA ASP A 35 -12.89 -24.43 -34.39
C ASP A 35 -14.37 -24.06 -34.36
N LEU A 36 -14.97 -23.86 -35.54
CA LEU A 36 -16.36 -23.47 -35.67
C LEU A 36 -17.31 -24.45 -34.96
N SER A 37 -17.05 -25.76 -35.06
CA SER A 37 -17.85 -26.79 -34.39
C SER A 37 -17.78 -26.67 -32.85
N ASN A 38 -16.56 -26.56 -32.30
CA ASN A 38 -16.36 -26.37 -30.86
C ASN A 38 -16.98 -25.05 -30.37
N CYS A 39 -16.87 -23.99 -31.16
CA CYS A 39 -17.47 -22.70 -30.89
C CYS A 39 -19.00 -22.75 -30.84
N GLN A 40 -19.63 -23.47 -31.77
CA GLN A 40 -21.08 -23.66 -31.79
C GLN A 40 -21.56 -24.52 -30.62
N LEU A 41 -20.78 -25.52 -30.20
CA LEU A 41 -21.09 -26.38 -29.05
C LEU A 41 -20.92 -25.66 -27.71
N SER A 42 -20.00 -24.70 -27.62
CA SER A 42 -19.70 -24.00 -26.37
C SER A 42 -20.65 -22.84 -26.07
N ALA A 43 -21.17 -22.17 -27.11
CA ALA A 43 -22.04 -21.01 -26.96
C ALA A 43 -23.51 -21.35 -26.69
N LYS A 44 -24.21 -20.40 -26.04
CA LYS A 44 -25.68 -20.46 -25.93
C LYS A 44 -26.32 -20.29 -27.31
N ALA A 45 -27.47 -20.94 -27.51
CA ALA A 45 -28.23 -20.82 -28.76
C ALA A 45 -28.57 -19.36 -29.12
N SER A 46 -28.69 -18.49 -28.11
CA SER A 46 -29.04 -17.08 -28.25
C SER A 46 -27.96 -16.23 -28.92
N PHE A 47 -26.68 -16.65 -28.96
CA PHE A 47 -25.60 -15.88 -29.59
C PHE A 47 -24.55 -16.70 -30.33
N LYS A 48 -24.69 -18.04 -30.40
CA LYS A 48 -23.77 -18.88 -31.18
C LYS A 48 -23.65 -18.47 -32.66
N GLU A 49 -24.70 -17.83 -33.20
CA GLU A 49 -24.71 -17.30 -34.58
C GLU A 49 -24.32 -15.82 -34.69
N HIS A 50 -23.99 -15.15 -33.58
CA HIS A 50 -23.58 -13.75 -33.60
C HIS A 50 -22.29 -13.58 -34.38
N ALA A 51 -22.26 -12.59 -35.29
CA ALA A 51 -21.17 -12.40 -36.24
C ALA A 51 -19.81 -12.25 -35.54
N GLU A 52 -19.74 -11.45 -34.48
CA GLU A 52 -18.49 -11.23 -33.74
C GLU A 52 -18.01 -12.52 -33.04
N TYR A 53 -18.91 -13.27 -32.40
CA TYR A 53 -18.53 -14.53 -31.76
C TYR A 53 -18.03 -15.56 -32.78
N LYS A 54 -18.71 -15.71 -33.91
CA LYS A 54 -18.28 -16.61 -35.01
C LYS A 54 -16.91 -16.22 -35.57
N LYS A 55 -16.58 -14.93 -35.56
CA LYS A 55 -15.29 -14.41 -36.02
C LYS A 55 -14.17 -14.64 -35.00
N GLN A 56 -14.43 -14.38 -33.72
CA GLN A 56 -13.40 -14.36 -32.69
C GLN A 56 -13.20 -15.72 -32.00
N CYS A 57 -14.26 -16.48 -31.77
CA CYS A 57 -14.16 -17.77 -31.07
C CYS A 57 -13.17 -18.76 -31.73
N PRO A 58 -13.13 -18.92 -33.08
CA PRO A 58 -12.15 -19.81 -33.70
C PRO A 58 -10.69 -19.42 -33.42
N LYS A 59 -10.41 -18.12 -33.23
CA LYS A 59 -9.07 -17.64 -32.84
C LYS A 59 -8.70 -18.10 -31.44
N ILE A 60 -9.66 -18.01 -30.50
CA ILE A 60 -9.48 -18.52 -29.13
C ILE A 60 -9.28 -20.04 -29.15
N GLY A 61 -10.08 -20.77 -29.93
CA GLY A 61 -9.92 -22.22 -30.11
C GLY A 61 -8.54 -22.60 -30.67
N LYS A 62 -8.05 -21.86 -31.66
CA LYS A 62 -6.71 -22.02 -32.24
C LYS A 62 -5.62 -21.79 -31.19
N TYR A 63 -5.72 -20.73 -30.39
CA TYR A 63 -4.78 -20.45 -29.32
C TYR A 63 -4.76 -21.55 -28.25
N LEU A 64 -5.93 -21.99 -27.79
CA LEU A 64 -6.07 -23.10 -26.83
C LEU A 64 -5.47 -24.40 -27.36
N THR A 65 -5.69 -24.69 -28.65
CA THR A 65 -5.10 -25.85 -29.34
C THR A 65 -3.57 -25.76 -29.37
N HIS A 66 -3.01 -24.58 -29.64
CA HIS A 66 -1.57 -24.35 -29.61
C HIS A 66 -0.99 -24.58 -28.21
N LEU A 67 -1.62 -24.02 -27.17
CA LEU A 67 -1.20 -24.22 -25.78
C LEU A 67 -1.28 -25.68 -25.33
N ASN A 68 -2.23 -26.45 -25.87
CA ASN A 68 -2.37 -27.87 -25.56
C ASN A 68 -1.26 -28.72 -26.22
N LYS A 69 -0.81 -28.35 -27.42
CA LYS A 69 0.26 -29.08 -28.15
C LYS A 69 1.66 -28.75 -27.65
N ASN A 70 1.86 -27.52 -27.17
CA ASN A 70 3.16 -27.02 -26.73
C ASN A 70 3.14 -26.83 -25.22
N GLU A 71 3.38 -27.91 -24.49
CA GLU A 71 3.42 -27.87 -23.04
C GLU A 71 4.64 -27.07 -22.57
N ASP A 72 4.38 -25.95 -21.90
CA ASP A 72 5.35 -25.00 -21.39
C ASP A 72 5.01 -24.71 -19.92
N VAL A 73 6.02 -24.61 -19.08
CA VAL A 73 5.88 -24.40 -17.62
C VAL A 73 5.08 -23.12 -17.30
N TYR A 74 5.10 -22.13 -18.19
CA TYR A 74 4.37 -20.88 -18.08
C TYR A 74 2.99 -20.89 -18.75
N ASN A 75 2.49 -22.05 -19.19
CA ASN A 75 1.16 -22.10 -19.78
C ASN A 75 0.05 -21.71 -18.80
N PHE A 76 0.27 -21.81 -17.47
CA PHE A 76 -0.68 -21.26 -16.50
C PHE A 76 -0.77 -19.73 -16.59
N VAL A 77 0.35 -19.03 -16.78
CA VAL A 77 0.39 -17.58 -16.97
C VAL A 77 -0.30 -17.20 -18.28
N ARG A 78 -0.07 -17.97 -19.35
CA ARG A 78 -0.73 -17.79 -20.65
C ARG A 78 -2.24 -17.97 -20.55
N CYS A 79 -2.71 -18.93 -19.73
CA CYS A 79 -4.14 -19.10 -19.44
C CYS A 79 -4.71 -17.94 -18.62
N ARG A 80 -3.97 -17.39 -17.64
CA ARG A 80 -4.37 -16.17 -16.93
C ARG A 80 -4.45 -14.97 -17.87
N PHE A 81 -3.44 -14.77 -18.71
CA PHE A 81 -3.45 -13.76 -19.76
C PHE A 81 -4.69 -13.90 -20.66
N LEU A 82 -5.00 -15.12 -21.11
CA LEU A 82 -6.20 -15.37 -21.91
C LEU A 82 -7.47 -14.96 -21.18
N ASN A 83 -7.61 -15.31 -19.90
CA ASN A 83 -8.79 -14.89 -19.13
C ASN A 83 -8.85 -13.35 -18.98
N TYR A 84 -7.72 -12.69 -18.73
CA TYR A 84 -7.63 -11.23 -18.70
C TYR A 84 -8.10 -10.63 -20.03
N LEU A 85 -7.55 -11.10 -21.16
CA LEU A 85 -7.90 -10.67 -22.51
C LEU A 85 -9.41 -10.78 -22.78
N LEU A 86 -9.99 -11.94 -22.46
CA LEU A 86 -11.42 -12.20 -22.64
C LEU A 86 -12.30 -11.34 -21.75
N ASN A 87 -11.80 -10.87 -20.61
CA ASN A 87 -12.52 -9.96 -19.72
C ASN A 87 -12.28 -8.48 -20.07
N SER A 88 -11.17 -8.13 -20.73
CA SER A 88 -10.75 -6.74 -20.94
C SER A 88 -11.10 -6.16 -22.31
N GLU A 89 -11.10 -6.99 -23.36
CA GLU A 89 -11.25 -6.51 -24.74
C GLU A 89 -12.68 -6.66 -25.27
N LYS A 90 -13.26 -5.54 -25.72
CA LYS A 90 -14.61 -5.43 -26.28
C LYS A 90 -14.89 -6.45 -27.37
N ILE A 91 -13.91 -6.73 -28.22
CA ILE A 91 -14.06 -7.67 -29.35
C ILE A 91 -14.42 -9.09 -28.87
N TYR A 92 -14.02 -9.46 -27.65
CA TYR A 92 -14.32 -10.77 -27.09
C TYR A 92 -15.48 -10.74 -26.10
N ASN A 93 -15.75 -9.61 -25.46
CA ASN A 93 -16.57 -9.53 -24.26
C ASN A 93 -17.86 -8.70 -24.40
N GLU A 94 -18.03 -8.00 -25.53
CA GLU A 94 -19.25 -7.27 -25.89
C GLU A 94 -19.94 -7.96 -27.07
N ILE A 95 -21.03 -8.66 -26.77
CA ILE A 95 -21.93 -9.29 -27.75
C ILE A 95 -23.33 -8.78 -27.46
N ASP A 96 -23.97 -8.17 -28.46
CA ASP A 96 -25.23 -7.45 -28.31
C ASP A 96 -26.29 -8.30 -27.61
N SER A 97 -26.90 -7.73 -26.56
CA SER A 97 -27.96 -8.35 -25.77
C SER A 97 -27.56 -9.57 -24.92
N HIS A 98 -26.27 -9.82 -24.68
CA HIS A 98 -25.79 -10.88 -23.78
C HIS A 98 -24.93 -10.33 -22.65
N SER A 99 -24.98 -11.00 -21.49
CA SER A 99 -24.16 -10.60 -20.34
C SER A 99 -22.71 -11.07 -20.52
N LEU A 100 -21.75 -10.32 -19.94
CA LEU A 100 -20.35 -10.74 -19.87
C LEU A 100 -20.21 -12.18 -19.35
N SER A 101 -20.99 -12.52 -18.32
CA SER A 101 -20.96 -13.85 -17.73
C SER A 101 -21.36 -14.96 -18.72
N ASP A 102 -22.31 -14.70 -19.62
CA ASP A 102 -22.73 -15.68 -20.63
C ASP A 102 -21.63 -15.92 -21.67
N ILE A 103 -20.92 -14.85 -22.01
CA ILE A 103 -19.84 -14.85 -22.99
C ILE A 103 -18.61 -15.57 -22.42
N ILE A 104 -18.21 -15.23 -21.20
CA ILE A 104 -17.10 -15.90 -20.49
C ILE A 104 -17.41 -17.38 -20.26
N GLU A 105 -18.65 -17.73 -19.92
CA GLU A 105 -19.06 -19.13 -19.78
C GLU A 105 -18.95 -19.90 -21.12
N ALA A 106 -19.24 -19.28 -22.25
CA ALA A 106 -19.02 -19.91 -23.55
C ALA A 106 -17.53 -20.17 -23.84
N TYR A 107 -16.65 -19.23 -23.50
CA TYR A 107 -15.20 -19.45 -23.62
C TYR A 107 -14.67 -20.48 -22.61
N LYS A 108 -15.27 -20.58 -21.42
CA LYS A 108 -14.95 -21.63 -20.44
C LYS A 108 -15.31 -23.01 -20.98
N LYS A 109 -16.50 -23.16 -21.57
CA LYS A 109 -16.91 -24.41 -22.24
C LYS A 109 -16.01 -24.76 -23.41
N LEU A 110 -15.62 -23.78 -24.22
CA LEU A 110 -14.64 -23.98 -25.29
C LEU A 110 -13.30 -24.49 -24.73
N SER A 111 -12.84 -23.88 -23.64
CA SER A 111 -11.62 -24.27 -22.93
C SER A 111 -11.69 -25.72 -22.40
N HIS A 112 -12.86 -26.17 -21.94
CA HIS A 112 -13.10 -27.58 -21.60
C HIS A 112 -13.00 -28.51 -22.82
N LEU A 113 -13.66 -28.16 -23.94
CA LEU A 113 -13.58 -28.93 -25.18
C LEU A 113 -12.14 -29.03 -25.71
N LYS A 114 -11.33 -27.99 -25.46
CA LYS A 114 -9.91 -27.93 -25.80
C LYS A 114 -8.97 -28.49 -24.75
N SER A 115 -9.50 -28.93 -23.61
CA SER A 115 -8.72 -29.46 -22.48
C SER A 115 -7.61 -28.52 -21.99
N ARG A 116 -7.79 -27.19 -22.14
CA ARG A 116 -6.78 -26.19 -21.80
C ARG A 116 -7.42 -24.94 -21.21
N CYS A 117 -6.79 -24.37 -20.19
CA CYS A 117 -7.22 -23.13 -19.51
C CYS A 117 -8.59 -23.14 -18.83
N TYR A 118 -9.34 -24.25 -18.83
CA TYR A 118 -10.72 -24.31 -18.32
C TYR A 118 -10.89 -23.99 -16.83
N ILE A 119 -9.82 -24.14 -16.03
CA ILE A 119 -9.79 -23.72 -14.62
C ILE A 119 -9.54 -22.22 -14.44
N ASN A 120 -9.03 -21.53 -15.47
CA ASN A 120 -8.65 -20.12 -15.41
C ASN A 120 -9.70 -19.19 -16.01
N ILE A 121 -10.56 -19.68 -16.92
CA ILE A 121 -11.54 -18.83 -17.59
C ILE A 121 -12.74 -18.59 -16.67
N GLU A 122 -12.87 -17.35 -16.20
CA GLU A 122 -13.93 -16.89 -15.30
C GLU A 122 -14.05 -15.36 -15.31
N ASN A 123 -15.16 -14.83 -14.79
CA ASN A 123 -15.35 -13.38 -14.69
C ASN A 123 -14.34 -12.78 -13.71
N ILE A 124 -13.59 -11.77 -14.13
CA ILE A 124 -12.72 -11.00 -13.24
C ILE A 124 -13.55 -9.89 -12.59
N LYS A 125 -13.44 -9.71 -11.28
CA LYS A 125 -14.11 -8.61 -10.58
C LYS A 125 -13.73 -7.26 -11.20
N SER A 126 -14.70 -6.36 -11.37
CA SER A 126 -14.52 -5.12 -12.12
C SER A 126 -13.43 -4.20 -11.56
N ASN A 127 -13.29 -4.11 -10.24
CA ASN A 127 -12.23 -3.34 -9.58
C ASN A 127 -10.85 -3.93 -9.88
N ILE A 128 -10.70 -5.25 -9.80
CA ILE A 128 -9.45 -5.95 -10.11
C ILE A 128 -9.12 -5.81 -11.59
N LEU A 129 -10.10 -6.00 -12.49
CA LEU A 129 -9.90 -5.86 -13.93
C LEU A 129 -9.39 -4.46 -14.30
N ARG A 130 -9.95 -3.40 -13.72
CA ARG A 130 -9.50 -2.02 -13.94
C ARG A 130 -8.05 -1.82 -13.52
N GLU A 131 -7.65 -2.38 -12.38
CA GLU A 131 -6.28 -2.31 -11.89
C GLU A 131 -5.30 -3.08 -12.79
N LEU A 132 -5.70 -4.27 -13.25
CA LEU A 132 -4.92 -5.05 -14.22
C LEU A 132 -4.77 -4.31 -15.55
N GLN A 133 -5.80 -3.61 -16.03
CA GLN A 133 -5.72 -2.80 -17.25
C GLN A 133 -4.72 -1.64 -17.12
N ILE A 134 -4.70 -0.97 -15.95
CA ILE A 134 -3.71 0.08 -15.68
C ILE A 134 -2.29 -0.48 -15.71
N LEU A 135 -2.05 -1.60 -15.00
CA LEU A 135 -0.73 -2.24 -14.98
C LEU A 135 -0.33 -2.77 -16.37
N TYR A 136 -1.27 -3.36 -17.11
CA TYR A 136 -1.03 -3.82 -18.47
C TYR A 136 -0.57 -2.65 -19.37
N ASN A 137 -1.31 -1.54 -19.40
CA ASN A 137 -0.96 -0.39 -20.24
C ASN A 137 0.36 0.25 -19.83
N LEU A 138 0.65 0.27 -18.52
CA LEU A 138 1.91 0.74 -17.96
C LEU A 138 3.09 -0.10 -18.48
N TYR A 139 3.01 -1.43 -18.33
CA TYR A 139 4.06 -2.34 -18.79
C TYR A 139 4.18 -2.42 -20.31
N ASP A 140 3.06 -2.37 -21.03
CA ASP A 140 3.05 -2.32 -22.49
C ASP A 140 3.78 -1.07 -23.00
N SER A 141 3.48 0.10 -22.43
CA SER A 141 4.21 1.33 -22.74
C SER A 141 5.69 1.17 -22.41
N PHE A 142 6.03 0.66 -21.23
CA PHE A 142 7.41 0.49 -20.79
C PHE A 142 8.24 -0.40 -21.71
N TYR A 143 7.73 -1.55 -22.13
CA TYR A 143 8.45 -2.45 -23.03
C TYR A 143 8.58 -1.92 -24.46
N ASN A 144 7.82 -0.88 -24.81
CA ASN A 144 7.93 -0.18 -26.08
C ASN A 144 8.87 1.05 -26.03
N ILE A 145 9.58 1.28 -24.93
CA ILE A 145 10.65 2.29 -24.84
C ILE A 145 11.95 1.68 -25.40
N LYS A 146 12.51 2.26 -26.47
CA LYS A 146 13.71 1.75 -27.15
C LYS A 146 14.67 2.90 -27.52
N PHE A 147 15.86 2.92 -26.93
CA PHE A 147 16.89 3.95 -27.20
C PHE A 147 18.10 3.42 -28.02
N GLU A 148 17.90 2.31 -28.73
CA GLU A 148 18.93 1.72 -29.58
C GLU A 148 19.12 2.51 -30.89
N THR A 149 20.28 2.37 -31.54
CA THR A 149 20.56 3.06 -32.81
C THR A 149 19.52 2.70 -33.88
N GLY A 150 18.87 3.72 -34.47
CA GLY A 150 17.85 3.55 -35.50
C GLY A 150 16.42 3.38 -34.96
N SER A 151 16.20 3.44 -33.64
CA SER A 151 14.86 3.47 -33.07
C SER A 151 14.16 4.81 -33.31
N ASP A 152 12.82 4.76 -33.34
CA ASP A 152 12.00 5.96 -33.28
C ASP A 152 12.04 6.52 -31.85
N VAL A 153 12.84 7.57 -31.69
CA VAL A 153 13.05 8.26 -30.42
C VAL A 153 11.75 8.90 -29.94
N GLU A 154 10.96 9.49 -30.83
CA GLU A 154 9.73 10.19 -30.46
C GLU A 154 8.71 9.21 -29.88
N THR A 155 8.51 8.08 -30.58
CA THR A 155 7.66 6.98 -30.08
C THR A 155 8.13 6.48 -28.71
N SER A 156 9.44 6.42 -28.46
CA SER A 156 9.99 5.99 -27.17
C SER A 156 9.74 7.02 -26.06
N CYS A 157 9.88 8.32 -26.35
CA CYS A 157 9.55 9.38 -25.41
C CYS A 157 8.04 9.43 -25.11
N ASP A 158 7.18 9.19 -26.11
CA ASP A 158 5.73 9.05 -25.92
C ASP A 158 5.38 7.92 -24.97
N ASN A 159 6.02 6.76 -25.14
CA ASN A 159 5.84 5.62 -24.25
C ASN A 159 6.35 5.91 -22.83
N ALA A 160 7.49 6.60 -22.69
CA ALA A 160 8.00 7.04 -21.40
C ALA A 160 7.05 8.04 -20.71
N ARG A 161 6.39 8.91 -21.47
CA ARG A 161 5.37 9.85 -20.96
C ARG A 161 4.09 9.13 -20.50
N LYS A 162 3.63 8.11 -21.24
CA LYS A 162 2.52 7.26 -20.79
C LYS A 162 2.86 6.55 -19.48
N CYS A 163 4.10 6.07 -19.34
CA CYS A 163 4.56 5.45 -18.09
C CYS A 163 4.46 6.40 -16.89
N THR A 164 4.96 7.63 -17.03
CA THR A 164 4.90 8.63 -15.95
C THR A 164 3.46 9.03 -15.63
N GLN A 165 2.60 9.13 -16.64
CA GLN A 165 1.18 9.42 -16.46
C GLN A 165 0.47 8.32 -15.67
N TYR A 166 0.55 7.05 -16.12
CA TYR A 166 -0.11 5.94 -15.43
C TYR A 166 0.38 5.77 -13.99
N TYR A 167 1.68 5.96 -13.74
CA TYR A 167 2.23 5.94 -12.39
C TYR A 167 1.71 7.11 -11.55
N GLY A 168 1.78 8.33 -12.09
CA GLY A 168 1.39 9.57 -11.41
C GLY A 168 -0.09 9.65 -11.05
N GLU A 169 -0.98 9.15 -11.90
CA GLU A 169 -2.42 9.10 -11.63
C GLU A 169 -2.77 8.16 -10.46
N ASN A 170 -1.92 7.17 -10.16
CA ASN A 170 -2.20 6.12 -9.18
C ASN A 170 -1.35 6.22 -7.90
N ILE A 171 -0.33 7.09 -7.86
CA ILE A 171 0.61 7.18 -6.75
C ILE A 171 -0.06 7.52 -5.42
N ASN A 172 -1.01 8.46 -5.39
CA ASN A 172 -1.63 8.92 -4.14
C ASN A 172 -2.42 7.80 -3.46
N ARG A 173 -3.15 7.01 -4.24
CA ARG A 173 -3.83 5.80 -3.75
C ARG A 173 -2.84 4.81 -3.13
N CYS A 174 -1.64 4.70 -3.71
CA CYS A 174 -0.62 3.79 -3.20
C CYS A 174 0.14 4.35 -1.98
N ARG A 175 0.14 5.65 -1.76
CA ARG A 175 0.59 6.25 -0.50
C ARG A 175 -0.38 5.92 0.64
N GLU A 176 -1.68 5.88 0.35
CA GLU A 176 -2.71 5.51 1.33
C GLU A 176 -2.71 4.01 1.68
N ASN A 177 -2.54 3.13 0.68
CA ASN A 177 -2.53 1.68 0.89
C ASN A 177 -1.41 0.98 0.12
N ARG A 178 -0.18 1.11 0.63
CA ARG A 178 1.05 0.59 0.03
C ARG A 178 1.06 -0.93 -0.14
N GLU A 179 0.51 -1.65 0.83
CA GLU A 179 0.54 -3.13 0.86
C GLU A 179 -0.43 -3.77 -0.13
N HIS A 180 -1.29 -2.97 -0.79
CA HIS A 180 -2.14 -3.46 -1.87
C HIS A 180 -1.28 -4.04 -3.02
N LYS A 181 -1.64 -5.23 -3.52
CA LYS A 181 -0.85 -5.95 -4.55
C LYS A 181 -0.61 -5.14 -5.83
N PHE A 182 -1.58 -4.33 -6.26
CA PHE A 182 -1.39 -3.36 -7.34
C PHE A 182 -0.29 -2.34 -7.02
N CYS A 183 -0.23 -1.83 -5.80
CA CYS A 183 0.76 -0.84 -5.39
C CYS A 183 2.16 -1.44 -5.26
N GLN A 184 2.27 -2.69 -4.83
CA GLN A 184 3.53 -3.44 -4.88
C GLN A 184 4.06 -3.54 -6.33
N ASN A 185 3.18 -3.79 -7.31
CA ASN A 185 3.55 -3.76 -8.72
C ASN A 185 4.03 -2.37 -9.17
N LEU A 186 3.36 -1.28 -8.76
CA LEU A 186 3.83 0.07 -9.08
C LEU A 186 5.19 0.39 -8.44
N ILE A 187 5.47 -0.10 -7.23
CA ILE A 187 6.76 0.06 -6.57
C ILE A 187 7.86 -0.69 -7.34
N ASP A 188 7.59 -1.92 -7.77
CA ASP A 188 8.54 -2.70 -8.56
C ASP A 188 8.73 -2.14 -9.98
N PHE A 189 7.68 -1.58 -10.56
CA PHE A 189 7.75 -0.83 -11.80
C PHE A 189 8.65 0.42 -11.66
N GLN A 190 8.49 1.19 -10.59
CA GLN A 190 9.28 2.39 -10.33
C GLN A 190 10.79 2.11 -10.40
N LYS A 191 11.23 1.01 -9.79
CA LYS A 191 12.63 0.57 -9.83
C LYS A 191 13.09 0.29 -11.26
N GLN A 192 12.30 -0.47 -12.02
CA GLN A 192 12.63 -0.83 -13.40
C GLN A 192 12.69 0.40 -14.32
N TYR A 193 11.71 1.30 -14.18
CA TYR A 193 11.65 2.55 -14.94
C TYR A 193 12.84 3.46 -14.65
N ASN A 194 13.14 3.69 -13.37
CA ASN A 194 14.23 4.57 -12.96
C ASN A 194 15.59 4.04 -13.44
N GLU A 195 15.80 2.72 -13.43
CA GLU A 195 17.02 2.12 -13.98
C GLU A 195 17.12 2.29 -15.50
N LEU A 196 16.02 2.06 -16.24
CA LEU A 196 15.99 2.26 -17.70
C LEU A 196 16.25 3.73 -18.08
N MET A 197 15.63 4.67 -17.37
CA MET A 197 15.63 6.08 -17.72
C MET A 197 16.80 6.86 -17.12
N LYS A 198 17.57 6.27 -16.20
CA LYS A 198 18.62 6.94 -15.39
C LYS A 198 19.52 7.91 -16.16
N ASN A 199 19.95 7.52 -17.36
CA ASN A 199 20.90 8.27 -18.19
C ASN A 199 20.30 8.79 -19.50
N VAL A 200 18.98 8.71 -19.66
CA VAL A 200 18.28 9.13 -20.88
C VAL A 200 18.07 10.64 -20.86
N SER A 201 18.77 11.39 -21.71
CA SER A 201 18.62 12.85 -21.79
C SER A 201 17.78 13.33 -22.97
N ILE A 202 17.41 12.42 -23.89
CA ILE A 202 16.76 12.79 -25.15
C ILE A 202 15.28 13.16 -24.99
N CYS A 203 14.61 12.60 -23.98
CA CYS A 203 13.21 12.90 -23.65
C CYS A 203 13.14 14.02 -22.60
N SER A 204 13.40 15.25 -23.00
CA SER A 204 13.59 16.39 -22.07
C SER A 204 12.38 16.75 -21.19
N ASP A 205 11.17 16.36 -21.59
CA ASP A 205 9.91 16.63 -20.89
C ASP A 205 9.45 15.46 -19.99
N VAL A 206 10.19 14.36 -19.97
CA VAL A 206 9.88 13.16 -19.19
C VAL A 206 10.84 13.02 -18.03
N THR A 207 10.33 12.80 -16.81
CA THR A 207 11.20 12.59 -15.65
C THR A 207 11.94 11.26 -15.73
N ASN A 208 13.24 11.27 -15.47
CA ASN A 208 14.06 10.05 -15.39
C ASN A 208 13.82 9.26 -14.10
N TYR A 209 13.28 9.92 -13.07
CA TYR A 209 13.00 9.31 -11.77
C TYR A 209 11.56 9.57 -11.37
N LEU A 210 10.83 8.48 -11.18
CA LEU A 210 9.47 8.50 -10.65
C LEU A 210 9.50 8.76 -9.14
N PRO A 211 8.55 9.56 -8.60
CA PRO A 211 8.50 9.89 -7.18
C PRO A 211 8.20 8.68 -6.31
N ASP A 212 8.80 8.63 -5.12
CA ASP A 212 8.59 7.54 -4.18
C ASP A 212 7.14 7.49 -3.66
N ILE A 213 6.60 6.27 -3.60
CA ILE A 213 5.42 5.94 -2.81
C ILE A 213 5.91 5.85 -1.36
N GLU A 214 5.98 7.04 -0.73
CA GLU A 214 6.47 7.37 0.61
C GLU A 214 7.15 6.26 1.41
N LYS A 215 8.44 6.52 1.68
CA LYS A 215 9.22 5.94 2.77
C LYS A 215 9.48 7.01 3.85
N ASP A 216 8.54 7.96 4.01
CA ASP A 216 8.64 8.98 5.05
C ASP A 216 8.29 8.36 6.39
N ASN A 217 9.19 7.51 6.88
CA ASN A 217 9.43 7.42 8.30
C ASN A 217 9.92 8.80 8.73
N ILE A 218 9.03 9.76 8.96
CA ILE A 218 9.28 10.75 10.01
C ILE A 218 9.37 9.91 11.27
N ASN A 219 10.59 9.44 11.53
CA ASN A 219 10.89 8.57 12.63
C ASN A 219 10.38 9.32 13.86
N PRO A 220 9.51 8.77 14.72
CA PRO A 220 9.05 9.49 15.90
C PRO A 220 10.22 9.99 16.77
N ILE A 221 11.40 9.39 16.60
CA ILE A 221 12.71 9.82 17.13
C ILE A 221 13.15 11.20 16.60
N THR A 222 13.01 11.50 15.30
CA THR A 222 13.38 12.82 14.75
C THR A 222 12.42 13.90 15.20
N LEU A 223 11.11 13.63 15.22
CA LEU A 223 10.12 14.58 15.72
C LEU A 223 10.25 14.86 17.22
N THR A 224 10.45 13.82 18.05
CA THR A 224 10.67 13.98 19.50
C THR A 224 11.97 14.71 19.80
N SER A 225 13.05 14.43 19.07
CA SER A 225 14.33 15.12 19.27
C SER A 225 14.24 16.64 19.03
N VAL A 226 13.54 17.08 17.98
CA VAL A 226 13.35 18.51 17.68
C VAL A 226 12.47 19.18 18.73
N ILE A 227 11.40 18.52 19.17
CA ILE A 227 10.51 19.05 20.23
C ILE A 227 11.27 19.19 21.55
N VAL A 228 12.09 18.22 21.94
CA VAL A 228 12.90 18.28 23.18
C VAL A 228 13.93 19.41 23.10
N LEU A 229 14.59 19.57 21.94
CA LEU A 229 15.56 20.66 21.71
C LEU A 229 14.94 22.05 21.77
N ILE A 230 13.67 22.21 21.40
CA ILE A 230 12.97 23.51 21.44
C ILE A 230 12.34 23.75 22.83
N THR A 231 11.80 22.72 23.48
CA THR A 231 11.07 22.85 24.75
C THR A 231 11.99 23.08 25.95
N LEU A 232 13.15 22.43 26.03
CA LEU A 232 14.09 22.59 27.15
C LEU A 232 14.64 24.03 27.30
N PRO A 233 15.13 24.69 26.23
CA PRO A 233 15.59 26.08 26.32
C PRO A 233 14.45 27.05 26.63
N LEU A 234 13.28 26.86 26.00
CA LEU A 234 12.12 27.72 26.26
C LEU A 234 11.66 27.60 27.72
N ALA A 235 11.56 26.39 28.27
CA ALA A 235 11.23 26.18 29.68
C ALA A 235 12.25 26.84 30.62
N PHE A 236 13.54 26.77 30.31
CA PHE A 236 14.59 27.47 31.07
C PHE A 236 14.43 28.99 31.02
N ILE A 237 14.13 29.55 29.85
CA ILE A 237 13.85 30.98 29.67
C ILE A 237 12.59 31.36 30.48
N PHE A 238 11.50 30.60 30.39
CA PHE A 238 10.30 30.88 31.19
C PHE A 238 10.56 30.81 32.70
N LEU A 239 11.32 29.83 33.19
CA LEU A 239 11.68 29.74 34.62
C LEU A 239 12.57 30.89 35.09
N LYS A 240 13.44 31.41 34.21
CA LYS A 240 14.37 32.50 34.53
C LYS A 240 13.72 33.89 34.42
N PHE A 241 12.79 34.08 33.49
CA PHE A 241 12.25 35.40 33.12
C PHE A 241 10.78 35.63 33.46
N THR A 242 10.03 34.61 33.89
CA THR A 242 8.65 34.76 34.40
C THR A 242 8.68 34.99 35.92
N PRO A 243 7.84 35.86 36.52
CA PRO A 243 7.83 36.14 37.97
C PRO A 243 7.46 34.94 38.87
N LEU A 244 7.24 33.75 38.30
CA LEU A 244 7.09 32.49 39.03
C LEU A 244 8.38 32.06 39.74
N GLY A 245 9.57 32.37 39.17
CA GLY A 245 10.85 32.06 39.80
C GLY A 245 11.06 32.81 41.12
N SER A 246 10.73 34.11 41.14
CA SER A 246 10.78 34.92 42.36
C SER A 246 9.68 34.52 43.36
N TRP A 247 8.52 34.07 42.89
CA TRP A 247 7.46 33.51 43.75
C TRP A 247 7.89 32.22 44.46
N LEU A 248 8.58 31.30 43.77
CA LEU A 248 9.11 30.07 44.37
C LEU A 248 10.20 30.36 45.42
N VAL A 249 11.10 31.31 45.13
CA VAL A 249 12.11 31.76 46.10
C VAL A 249 11.43 32.42 47.30
N LYS A 250 10.43 33.28 47.08
CA LYS A 250 9.65 33.93 48.14
C LYS A 250 8.92 32.90 49.01
N GLN A 251 8.33 31.85 48.42
CA GLN A 251 7.72 30.75 49.18
C GLN A 251 8.72 29.99 50.04
N ARG A 252 9.93 29.71 49.52
CA ARG A 252 10.99 29.08 50.30
C ARG A 252 11.42 29.95 51.49
N ILE A 253 11.59 31.25 51.27
CA ILE A 253 11.93 32.20 52.34
C ILE A 253 10.82 32.24 53.39
N MET A 254 9.56 32.38 52.98
CA MET A 254 8.42 32.41 53.90
C MET A 254 8.29 31.13 54.73
N LYS A 255 8.48 29.94 54.13
CA LYS A 255 8.49 28.66 54.87
C LYS A 255 9.62 28.61 55.90
N LYS A 256 10.82 29.10 55.55
CA LYS A 256 11.96 29.15 56.48
C LYS A 256 11.68 30.08 57.67
N THR A 257 11.13 31.27 57.42
CA THR A 257 10.75 32.22 58.49
C THR A 257 9.73 31.62 59.45
N ILE A 258 8.73 30.90 58.96
CA ILE A 258 7.70 30.24 59.79
C ILE A 258 8.34 29.17 60.70
N ILE A 259 9.27 28.37 60.17
CA ILE A 259 9.97 27.34 60.96
C ILE A 259 10.85 27.96 62.04
N ASP A 260 11.58 29.03 61.71
CA ASP A 260 12.43 29.74 62.67
C ASP A 260 11.60 30.37 63.80
N ASP A 261 10.42 30.94 63.49
CA ASP A 261 9.50 31.48 64.49
C ASP A 261 8.89 30.40 65.40
N ILE A 262 8.56 29.23 64.84
CA ILE A 262 8.09 28.07 65.62
C ILE A 262 9.21 27.60 66.56
N ASN A 263 10.44 27.45 66.06
CA ASN A 263 11.58 27.04 66.88
C ASN A 263 11.88 28.05 67.99
N LYS A 264 11.80 29.35 67.70
CA LYS A 264 11.98 30.41 68.70
C LYS A 264 10.87 30.41 69.76
N LYS A 265 9.62 30.17 69.38
CA LYS A 265 8.50 29.99 70.33
C LYS A 265 8.71 28.75 71.21
N ASN A 266 9.14 27.64 70.62
CA ASN A 266 9.42 26.40 71.36
C ASN A 266 10.58 26.58 72.36
N LEU A 267 11.64 27.29 71.99
CA LEU A 267 12.74 27.65 72.89
C LEU A 267 12.27 28.50 74.08
N LYS A 268 11.41 29.51 73.83
CA LYS A 268 10.81 30.33 74.91
C LYS A 268 9.91 29.51 75.82
N LEU A 269 9.13 28.58 75.28
CA LEU A 269 8.25 27.70 76.05
C LEU A 269 9.05 26.73 76.95
N SER A 270 10.17 26.22 76.45
CA SER A 270 11.12 25.36 77.19
C SER A 270 11.80 26.11 78.36
N GLN A 271 12.14 27.39 78.17
CA GLN A 271 12.70 28.22 79.25
C GLN A 271 11.68 28.50 80.35
N ASN A 272 10.40 28.72 79.99
CA ASN A 272 9.35 28.96 80.98
C ASN A 272 8.97 27.69 81.77
N THR A 273 9.06 26.50 81.16
CA THR A 273 8.76 25.23 81.84
C THR A 273 9.85 24.83 82.85
N LYS A 274 11.13 25.14 82.57
CA LYS A 274 12.23 24.94 83.54
C LYS A 274 12.16 25.81 84.79
N TYR A 275 11.43 26.94 84.75
CA TYR A 275 11.21 27.77 85.94
C TYR A 275 10.11 27.25 86.87
N VAL A 276 9.12 26.52 86.32
CA VAL A 276 7.98 25.98 87.09
C VAL A 276 8.33 24.68 87.82
N GLU A 277 9.30 23.91 87.32
CA GLU A 277 9.69 22.62 87.89
C GLU A 277 10.54 22.72 89.18
N ASN A 278 11.10 23.90 89.48
CA ASN A 278 11.90 24.15 90.70
C ASN A 278 11.05 24.50 91.95
N ASP A 279 9.74 24.75 91.82
CA ASP A 279 8.90 25.24 92.93
C ASP A 279 8.02 24.14 93.59
N LEU A 280 8.12 22.89 93.12
CA LEU A 280 7.32 21.75 93.63
C LEU A 280 8.07 20.82 94.60
N SER A 281 9.32 21.11 94.98
CA SER A 281 10.14 20.24 95.85
C SER A 281 10.06 20.53 97.36
N LYS A 282 9.15 21.39 97.82
CA LYS A 282 8.95 21.66 99.26
C LYS A 282 7.49 21.50 99.70
N LYS A 283 7.09 20.27 100.05
CA LYS A 283 6.23 19.98 101.21
C LYS A 283 6.15 18.48 101.48
N LYS A 284 6.64 18.09 102.67
CA LYS A 284 6.64 16.74 103.24
C LYS A 284 5.79 16.82 104.50
N TYR A 285 4.70 16.05 104.63
CA TYR A 285 3.97 15.92 105.89
C TYR A 285 3.75 14.44 106.20
N ASN A 286 4.17 14.06 107.41
CA ASN A 286 4.08 12.72 107.99
C ASN A 286 2.75 12.53 108.75
N ILE A 287 2.18 11.34 108.65
CA ILE A 287 1.04 10.86 109.45
C ILE A 287 1.58 9.86 110.47
N GLN A 288 1.13 9.95 111.72
CA GLN A 288 1.37 8.97 112.78
C GLN A 288 0.05 8.33 113.20
N TYR A 289 0.08 7.02 113.38
CA TYR A 289 -1.05 6.17 113.74
C TYR A 289 -1.23 6.07 115.26
N ASN A 290 -2.44 5.73 115.71
CA ASN A 290 -2.65 4.78 116.80
C ASN A 290 -4.04 4.11 116.69
N THR A 291 -4.02 2.79 116.93
CA THR A 291 -5.12 1.82 117.10
C THR A 291 -6.06 2.20 118.26
N THR A 292 -7.35 1.90 118.25
CA THR A 292 -8.07 0.65 117.87
C THR A 292 -9.36 0.99 117.15
#